data_AF-A0A3D2NSG8-F1
#
_entry.id   AF-A0A3D2NSG8-F1
#
_cell.length_a   1.000
_cell.length_b   1.000
_cell.length_c   1.000
_cell.angle_alpha   90.00
_cell.angle_beta   90.00
_cell.angle_gamma   90.00
#
_symmetry.space_group_name_H-M   'P 1'
#
loop_
_entity.id
_entity.type
_entity.pdbx_description
1 polymer ?
#
loop_
_entity_poly.entity_id
_entity_poly.type
_entity_poly.pdbx_seq_one_letter_code
_entity_poly.pdbx_strand_id
1 'polypeptide(L)' 'IKPHTKFTAEIYVLGKDEGGRHTPFFQGYRPQFYFRTTDVTGAVELPAGTEMVMPGDNVSITVA' A
#
# COMPACT_ATOMS: atom_id res chain seq x y z
N ILE A 1 18.46 11.22 14.22
CA ILE A 1 17.28 10.83 13.41
C ILE A 1 17.77 10.65 11.97
N LYS A 2 17.40 9.55 11.30
CA LYS A 2 17.77 9.30 9.90
C LYS A 2 16.50 9.25 9.04
N PRO A 3 16.40 10.07 7.98
CA PRO A 3 15.27 10.00 7.05
C PRO A 3 15.38 8.76 6.16
N HIS A 4 14.24 8.17 5.84
CA HIS A 4 14.13 7.01 4.95
C HIS A 4 13.01 7.24 3.95
N THR A 5 13.23 6.82 2.71
CA THR A 5 12.25 6.92 1.61
C THR A 5 11.81 5.57 1.07
N LYS A 6 12.49 4.49 1.48
CA LYS A 6 12.17 3.11 1.08
C LYS A 6 11.97 2.24 2.31
N PHE A 7 10.91 1.45 2.30
CA PHE A 7 10.60 0.51 3.37
C PHE A 7 9.72 -0.63 2.87
N THR A 8 9.74 -1.73 3.62
CA THR A 8 8.80 -2.85 3.46
C THR A 8 7.79 -2.81 4.61
N ALA A 9 6.52 -3.07 4.32
CA ALA A 9 5.46 -3.07 5.31
C ALA A 9 4.40 -4.13 4.99
N GLU A 10 3.84 -4.73 6.04
CA GLU A 10 2.59 -5.50 5.94
C GLU A 10 1.42 -4.55 6.00
N ILE A 11 0.51 -4.63 5.04
CA ILE A 11 -0.69 -3.81 4.98
C ILE A 11 -1.94 -4.67 4.94
N TYR A 12 -3.03 -4.12 5.50
CA TYR A 12 -4.38 -4.61 5.30
C TYR A 12 -5.12 -3.65 4.39
N VAL A 13 -5.70 -4.16 3.32
CA VAL A 13 -6.45 -3.33 2.36
C VAL A 13 -7.91 -3.33 2.78
N LEU A 14 -8.44 -2.18 3.18
CA LEU A 14 -9.84 -2.09 3.59
C LEU A 14 -10.79 -2.50 2.45
N GLY A 15 -11.73 -3.38 2.79
CA GLY A 15 -12.80 -3.84 1.93
C GLY A 15 -13.90 -2.79 1.72
N LYS A 16 -14.80 -3.05 0.77
CA LYS A 16 -15.95 -2.18 0.49
C LYS A 16 -16.83 -1.94 1.73
N ASP A 17 -17.11 -3.00 2.50
CA ASP A 17 -18.00 -2.92 3.67
C ASP A 17 -17.37 -2.13 4.82
N GLU A 18 -16.04 -1.95 4.79
CA GLU A 18 -15.27 -1.12 5.71
C GLU A 18 -15.08 0.32 5.19
N GLY A 19 -15.72 0.68 4.08
CA GLY A 19 -15.57 1.99 3.43
C GLY A 19 -14.27 2.15 2.64
N GLY A 20 -13.57 1.05 2.36
CA GLY A 20 -12.32 1.02 1.61
C GLY A 20 -12.54 0.94 0.09
N ARG A 21 -11.68 0.18 -0.57
CA ARG A 21 -11.70 0.08 -2.04
C ARG A 21 -12.81 -0.84 -2.53
N HIS A 22 -13.39 -0.50 -3.68
CA HIS A 22 -14.33 -1.38 -4.40
C HIS A 22 -13.63 -2.28 -5.41
N THR A 23 -12.49 -1.84 -5.93
CA THR A 23 -11.74 -2.51 -7.00
C THR A 23 -10.31 -2.79 -6.54
N PRO A 24 -9.69 -3.86 -7.07
CA PRO A 24 -8.29 -4.15 -6.78
C PRO A 24 -7.36 -3.01 -7.21
N PHE A 25 -6.13 -3.07 -6.72
CA PHE A 25 -5.03 -2.27 -7.27
C PHE A 25 -3.89 -3.18 -7.75
N PHE A 26 -3.07 -2.62 -8.63
CA PHE A 26 -2.01 -3.32 -9.33
C PHE A 26 -0.65 -2.71 -8.97
N GLN A 27 0.41 -3.35 -9.45
CA GLN A 27 1.76 -2.84 -9.30
C GLN A 27 1.92 -1.41 -9.82
N GLY A 28 2.66 -0.58 -9.08
CA GLY A 28 2.84 0.84 -9.40
C GLY A 28 1.71 1.75 -8.92
N TYR A 29 0.78 1.24 -8.11
CA TYR A 29 -0.21 2.07 -7.42
C TYR A 29 0.48 3.13 -6.55
N ARG A 30 0.03 4.39 -6.64
CA ARG A 30 0.66 5.54 -5.95
C ARG A 30 -0.29 6.21 -4.95
N PRO A 31 -0.57 5.59 -3.79
CA PRO A 31 -1.38 6.21 -2.75
C PRO A 31 -0.58 7.24 -1.94
N GLN A 32 -1.29 7.98 -1.10
CA GLN A 32 -0.70 8.77 -0.02
C GLN A 32 -0.55 7.91 1.22
N PHE A 33 0.62 7.95 1.83
CA PHE A 33 0.94 7.29 3.09
C PHE A 33 0.97 8.33 4.21
N TYR A 34 0.09 8.15 5.19
CA TYR A 34 0.05 9.01 6.36
C TYR A 34 1.06 8.55 7.41
N PHE A 35 2.06 9.39 7.69
CA PHE A 35 3.04 9.17 8.75
C PHE A 35 2.92 10.27 9.81
N ARG A 36 2.29 9.93 10.94
CA ARG A 36 2.04 10.79 12.11
C ARG A 36 1.23 12.05 11.84
N THR A 37 1.77 13.00 11.08
CA THR A 37 1.20 14.33 10.82
C THR A 37 1.29 14.74 9.35
N THR A 38 1.81 13.87 8.50
CA THR A 38 2.12 14.20 7.11
C THR A 38 1.70 13.08 6.18
N ASP A 39 1.11 13.47 5.04
CA ASP A 39 0.85 12.60 3.90
C ASP A 39 2.00 12.67 2.89
N VAL A 40 2.52 11.50 2.50
CA VAL A 40 3.59 11.39 1.51
C VAL A 40 3.16 10.40 0.43
N THR A 41 3.18 10.82 -0.83
CA THR A 41 2.91 9.92 -1.96
C THR A 41 4.08 8.96 -2.16
N GLY A 42 3.81 7.66 -2.27
CA GLY A 42 4.81 6.63 -2.55
C GLY A 42 4.31 5.64 -3.60
N ALA A 43 5.22 4.98 -4.32
CA ALA A 43 4.87 3.92 -5.26
C ALA A 43 4.91 2.55 -4.59
N VAL A 44 3.85 1.75 -4.77
CA VAL A 44 3.75 0.39 -4.23
C VAL A 44 4.34 -0.61 -5.23
N GLU A 45 5.30 -1.38 -4.74
CA GLU A 45 5.85 -2.57 -5.39
C GLU A 45 5.26 -3.81 -4.71
N LEU A 46 4.63 -4.67 -5.52
CA LEU A 46 4.04 -5.92 -5.06
C LEU A 46 5.08 -7.05 -5.09
N PRO A 47 4.92 -8.10 -4.25
CA PRO A 47 5.77 -9.28 -4.30
C PRO A 47 5.75 -9.97 -5.66
N ALA A 48 6.83 -10.67 -5.99
CA ALA A 48 6.89 -11.48 -7.21
C ALA A 48 5.76 -12.52 -7.20
N GLY A 49 4.96 -12.56 -8.28
CA GLY A 49 3.80 -13.44 -8.41
C GLY A 49 2.46 -12.84 -7.95
N THR A 50 2.47 -11.66 -7.32
CA THR A 50 1.25 -10.93 -6.97
C THR A 50 0.96 -9.86 -8.03
N GLU A 51 0.06 -10.17 -8.96
CA GLU A 51 -0.32 -9.23 -10.02
C GLU A 51 -1.25 -8.12 -9.51
N MET A 52 -2.09 -8.43 -8.54
CA MET A 52 -3.08 -7.52 -7.97
C MET A 52 -3.39 -7.84 -6.52
N VAL A 53 -3.92 -6.86 -5.80
CA VAL A 53 -4.36 -6.99 -4.40
C VAL A 53 -5.83 -6.65 -4.31
N MET A 54 -6.63 -7.53 -3.71
CA MET A 54 -8.07 -7.34 -3.55
C MET A 54 -8.36 -6.55 -2.27
N PRO A 55 -9.47 -5.78 -2.23
CA PRO A 55 -9.97 -5.23 -0.99
C PRO A 55 -10.32 -6.37 0.00
N GLY A 56 -9.82 -6.28 1.23
CA GLY A 56 -9.91 -7.30 2.27
C GLY A 56 -8.65 -8.16 2.44
N ASP A 57 -7.64 -8.00 1.58
CA ASP A 57 -6.41 -8.80 1.65
C ASP A 57 -5.36 -8.20 2.60
N ASN A 58 -4.52 -9.09 3.15
CA ASN A 58 -3.27 -8.76 3.83
C ASN A 58 -2.10 -9.05 2.89
N VAL A 59 -1.19 -8.09 2.72
CA VAL A 59 -0.06 -8.24 1.80
C VAL A 59 1.19 -7.49 2.29
N SER A 60 2.35 -8.08 2.03
CA SER A 60 3.64 -7.44 2.18
C SER A 60 3.94 -6.57 0.97
N ILE A 61 4.19 -5.27 1.16
CA ILE A 61 4.53 -4.34 0.09
C ILE A 61 5.87 -3.68 0.33
N THR A 62 6.54 -3.28 -0.75
CA THR A 62 7.67 -2.36 -0.70
C THR A 62 7.23 -1.01 -1.26
N VAL A 63 7.59 0.08 -0.57
CA VAL A 63 7.26 1.44 -0.98
C VAL A 63 8.56 2.18 -1.34
N ALA A 64 8.54 2.88 -2.48
CA ALA A 64 9.66 3.66 -2.99
C ALA A 64 9.24 5.03 -3.56
#